data_AF-A0A356QI68-F1
#
_entry.id   AF-A0A356QI68-F1
#
_cell.length_a   1.000
_cell.length_b   1.000
_cell.length_c   1.000
_cell.angle_alpha   90.00
_cell.angle_beta   90.00
_cell.angle_gamma   90.00
#
_symmetry.space_group_name_H-M   'P 1'
#
loop_
_entity.id
_entity.type
_entity.pdbx_description
1 polymer ?
#
loop_
_entity_poly.entity_id
_entity_poly.type
_entity_poly.pdbx_seq_one_letter_code
_entity_poly.pdbx_strand_id
1 'polypeptide(L)'
;DLQDWCISRQLWWGHRIPAWYDADGNVYVARSEEEAREKHGLGADVALTQDEDVLDTWFSSGLWTFGTLGWPEKTPELETFHPSSVLVTG
;
A
#
# COMPACT_ATOMS: atom_id res chain seq x y z
N ASP A 1 25.54 5.64 -2.86
CA ASP A 1 24.86 4.50 -3.50
C ASP A 1 23.44 4.36 -3.00
N LEU A 2 22.51 4.05 -3.89
CA LEU A 2 21.14 3.71 -3.55
C LEU A 2 21.10 2.26 -3.06
N GLN A 3 20.32 1.98 -2.02
CA GLN A 3 20.13 0.66 -1.45
C GLN A 3 18.64 0.34 -1.42
N ASP A 4 18.32 -0.95 -1.36
CA ASP A 4 16.93 -1.40 -1.24
C ASP A 4 16.31 -0.83 0.04
N TRP A 5 15.11 -0.26 -0.11
CA TRP A 5 14.35 0.26 1.01
C TRP A 5 13.48 -0.84 1.60
N CYS A 6 13.83 -1.28 2.80
CA CYS A 6 12.94 -2.10 3.61
C CYS A 6 11.74 -1.24 4.07
N ILE A 7 10.59 -1.43 3.43
CA ILE A 7 9.35 -0.68 3.68
C ILE A 7 8.46 -1.29 4.78
N SER A 8 8.73 -2.52 5.24
CA SER A 8 7.93 -3.15 6.29
C SER A 8 8.38 -2.73 7.69
N ARG A 9 7.43 -2.62 8.62
CA ARG A 9 7.66 -2.22 10.01
C ARG A 9 6.80 -3.06 10.95
N GLN A 10 7.44 -3.61 11.98
CA GLN A 10 6.79 -4.32 13.09
C GLN A 10 6.26 -3.33 14.13
N LEU A 11 5.26 -2.53 13.75
CA LEU A 11 4.64 -1.51 14.58
C LEU A 11 3.12 -1.69 14.57
N TRP A 12 2.46 -1.27 15.65
CA TRP A 12 0.99 -1.34 15.74
C TRP A 12 0.29 -0.22 14.98
N TRP A 13 0.99 0.90 14.71
CA TRP A 13 0.43 2.06 14.04
C TRP A 13 1.03 2.23 12.65
N GLY A 14 0.18 2.18 11.64
CA GLY A 14 0.54 2.41 10.24
C GLY A 14 -0.49 1.77 9.31
N HIS A 15 -0.26 1.89 8.01
CA HIS A 15 -1.08 1.22 7.01
C HIS A 15 -0.67 -0.26 6.94
N ARG A 16 -1.56 -1.19 7.29
CA ARG A 16 -1.28 -2.62 7.16
C ARG A 16 -0.90 -2.98 5.73
N ILE A 17 0.12 -3.81 5.57
CA ILE A 17 0.57 -4.26 4.25
C ILE A 17 -0.55 -5.11 3.61
N PRO A 18 -0.97 -4.83 2.36
CA PRO A 18 -2.07 -5.54 1.69
C PRO A 18 -1.59 -6.87 1.07
N ALA A 19 -0.85 -7.67 1.84
CA ALA A 19 -0.37 -8.99 1.45
C ALA A 19 -1.00 -10.05 2.36
N TRP A 20 -1.38 -11.18 1.77
CA TRP A 20 -2.06 -12.30 2.41
C TRP A 20 -1.25 -13.56 2.19
N TYR A 21 -1.19 -14.42 3.21
CA TYR A 21 -0.47 -15.68 3.19
C TYR A 21 -1.42 -16.84 3.42
N ASP A 22 -1.22 -17.94 2.69
CA ASP A 22 -1.83 -19.22 3.03
C ASP A 22 -0.94 -20.06 3.95
N ALA A 23 -1.43 -21.25 4.33
CA ALA A 23 -0.71 -22.18 5.20
C ALA A 23 0.58 -22.74 4.60
N ASP A 24 0.71 -22.72 3.27
CA ASP A 24 1.90 -23.18 2.55
C ASP A 24 2.93 -22.05 2.33
N GLY A 25 2.60 -20.83 2.74
CA GLY A 25 3.45 -19.65 2.62
C GLY A 25 3.37 -18.94 1.27
N ASN A 26 2.37 -19.25 0.42
CA ASN A 26 2.16 -18.51 -0.81
C ASN A 26 1.63 -17.10 -0.51
N VAL A 27 2.01 -16.12 -1.32
CA VAL A 27 1.70 -14.70 -1.12
C VAL A 27 0.70 -14.19 -2.15
N TYR A 28 -0.34 -13.49 -1.68
CA TYR A 28 -1.41 -12.91 -2.49
C TYR A 28 -1.57 -11.42 -2.14
N VAL A 29 -1.53 -10.53 -3.14
CA VAL A 29 -1.54 -9.08 -2.91
C VAL A 29 -2.83 -8.44 -3.43
N ALA A 30 -3.64 -7.93 -2.51
CA ALA A 30 -4.93 -7.28 -2.76
C ALA A 30 -5.38 -6.42 -1.57
N ARG A 31 -6.28 -5.45 -1.79
CA ARG A 31 -6.69 -4.48 -0.76
C ARG A 31 -7.54 -5.10 0.34
N SER A 32 -8.23 -6.21 0.05
CA SER A 32 -8.99 -7.00 1.00
C SER A 32 -8.82 -8.49 0.76
N GLU A 33 -9.28 -9.32 1.69
CA GLU A 33 -9.27 -10.77 1.55
C GLU A 33 -10.16 -11.23 0.39
N GLU A 34 -11.33 -10.60 0.25
CA GLU A 34 -12.28 -10.91 -0.82
C GLU A 34 -11.67 -10.63 -2.19
N GLU A 35 -11.01 -9.47 -2.34
CA GLU A 35 -10.29 -9.13 -3.58
C GLU A 35 -9.13 -10.12 -3.83
N ALA A 36 -8.42 -10.55 -2.77
CA ALA A 36 -7.36 -11.55 -2.92
C ALA A 36 -7.92 -12.88 -3.45
N ARG A 37 -9.05 -13.34 -2.89
CA ARG A 37 -9.71 -14.58 -3.29
C ARG A 37 -10.22 -14.52 -4.72
N GLU A 38 -10.88 -13.43 -5.10
CA GLU A 38 -11.40 -13.24 -6.46
C GLU A 38 -10.25 -13.17 -7.49
N LYS A 39 -9.25 -12.32 -7.23
CA LYS A 39 -8.13 -12.07 -8.13
C LYS A 39 -7.24 -13.29 -8.35
N HIS A 40 -7.10 -14.13 -7.32
CA HIS A 40 -6.23 -15.30 -7.35
C HIS A 40 -6.99 -16.64 -7.45
N GLY A 41 -8.33 -16.62 -7.56
CA GLY A 41 -9.16 -17.82 -7.72
C GLY A 41 -9.11 -18.76 -6.51
N LEU A 42 -9.02 -18.21 -5.29
CA LEU A 42 -8.86 -18.99 -4.07
C LEU A 42 -10.22 -19.46 -3.55
N GLY A 43 -10.31 -20.76 -3.24
CA GLY A 43 -11.47 -21.34 -2.58
C GLY A 43 -11.63 -20.83 -1.15
N ALA A 44 -12.86 -20.93 -0.61
CA ALA A 44 -13.16 -20.54 0.77
C ALA A 44 -12.49 -21.45 1.82
N ASP A 45 -12.02 -22.61 1.40
CA ASP A 45 -11.26 -23.59 2.17
C ASP A 45 -9.80 -23.18 2.40
N VAL A 46 -9.26 -22.27 1.58
CA VAL A 46 -7.92 -21.71 1.77
C VAL A 46 -7.96 -20.69 2.90
N ALA A 47 -7.36 -21.03 4.04
CA ALA A 47 -7.17 -20.08 5.14
C ALA A 47 -6.15 -19.02 4.73
N LEU A 48 -6.54 -17.74 4.83
CA LEU A 48 -5.68 -16.61 4.54
C LEU A 48 -5.41 -15.81 5.81
N THR A 49 -4.18 -15.34 5.96
CA THR A 49 -3.77 -14.44 7.04
C THR A 49 -3.11 -13.21 6.42
N GLN A 50 -3.60 -12.01 6.73
CA GLN A 50 -2.95 -10.77 6.29
C GLN A 50 -1.63 -10.58 7.02
N ASP A 51 -0.64 -10.01 6.34
CA ASP A 51 0.62 -9.55 6.92
C ASP A 51 0.36 -8.68 8.17
N GLU A 52 1.11 -8.95 9.24
CA GLU A 52 1.01 -8.24 10.50
C GLU A 52 1.78 -6.91 10.49
N ASP A 53 2.75 -6.76 9.58
CA ASP A 53 3.53 -5.54 9.44
C ASP A 53 2.70 -4.39 8.85
N VAL A 54 3.15 -3.18 9.17
CA VAL A 54 2.66 -1.94 8.57
C VAL A 54 3.72 -1.34 7.65
N LEU A 55 3.27 -0.53 6.68
CA LEU A 55 4.14 0.26 5.81
C LEU A 55 4.85 1.36 6.61
N ASP A 56 6.10 1.60 6.27
CA ASP A 56 6.90 2.72 6.77
C ASP A 56 6.18 4.06 6.57
N THR A 57 6.20 4.94 7.57
CA THR A 57 5.59 6.28 7.52
C THR A 57 6.14 7.11 6.37
N TRP A 58 7.40 6.89 5.97
CA TRP A 58 7.99 7.57 4.81
C TRP A 58 7.35 7.12 3.49
N PHE A 59 6.80 5.90 3.42
CA PHE A 59 6.07 5.41 2.25
C PHE A 59 4.80 6.22 1.99
N SER A 60 3.98 6.44 3.02
CA SER A 60 2.77 7.25 2.86
C SER A 60 3.09 8.75 2.74
N SER A 61 4.12 9.24 3.43
CA SER A 61 4.55 10.65 3.33
C SER A 61 5.01 11.01 1.91
N GLY A 62 5.69 10.09 1.22
CA GLY A 62 6.09 10.27 -0.19
C GLY A 62 4.91 10.44 -1.15
N LEU A 63 3.71 9.97 -0.78
CA LEU A 63 2.49 10.07 -1.60
C LEU A 63 1.71 11.37 -1.38
N TRP A 64 2.18 12.27 -0.50
CA TRP A 64 1.45 13.50 -0.12
C TRP A 64 1.02 14.37 -1.32
N THR A 65 1.89 14.51 -2.32
CA THR A 65 1.65 15.33 -3.52
C THR A 65 0.59 14.75 -4.46
N PHE A 66 0.15 13.51 -4.23
CA PHE A 66 -0.93 12.85 -4.94
C PHE A 66 -2.17 12.70 -4.06
N GLY A 67 -1.99 12.16 -2.85
CA GLY A 67 -3.08 11.77 -1.95
C GLY A 67 -3.96 12.94 -1.51
N THR A 68 -3.38 14.14 -1.39
CA THR A 68 -4.15 15.35 -1.06
C THR A 68 -5.03 15.86 -2.20
N LEU A 69 -4.76 15.41 -3.43
CA LEU A 69 -5.49 15.80 -4.64
C LEU A 69 -6.53 14.75 -5.05
N GLY A 70 -6.78 13.74 -4.22
CA GLY A 70 -7.79 12.70 -4.48
C GLY A 70 -7.28 11.50 -5.29
N TRP A 71 -5.96 11.37 -5.49
CA TRP A 71 -5.38 10.15 -6.03
C TRP A 71 -5.76 8.95 -5.12
N PRO A 72 -6.12 7.78 -5.67
CA PRO A 72 -5.86 7.30 -7.03
C PRO A 72 -6.84 7.72 -8.13
N GLU A 73 -7.87 8.50 -7.82
CA GLU A 73 -8.85 8.94 -8.81
C GLU A 73 -8.29 10.03 -9.73
N LYS A 74 -8.82 10.11 -10.96
CA LYS A 74 -8.46 11.14 -11.95
C LYS A 74 -9.26 12.41 -11.71
N THR A 75 -8.86 13.18 -10.72
CA THR A 75 -9.53 14.43 -10.36
C THR A 75 -9.00 15.63 -11.16
N PRO A 76 -9.82 16.67 -11.41
CA PRO A 76 -9.35 17.92 -12.00
C PRO A 76 -8.24 18.60 -11.19
N GLU A 77 -8.28 18.48 -9.86
CA GLU A 77 -7.26 19.01 -8.95
C GLU A 77 -5.92 18.32 -9.15
N LEU A 78 -5.90 16.99 -9.32
CA LEU A 78 -4.67 16.25 -9.60
C LEU A 78 -4.07 16.67 -10.93
N GLU A 79 -4.88 16.82 -11.98
CA GLU A 79 -4.42 17.28 -13.30
C GLU A 79 -3.87 18.72 -13.27
N THR A 80 -4.48 19.59 -12.46
CA THR A 80 -4.13 21.02 -12.42
C THR A 80 -2.92 21.30 -11.54
N PHE A 81 -2.81 20.63 -10.39
CA PHE A 81 -1.84 20.98 -9.34
C PHE A 81 -0.67 20.01 -9.20
N HIS A 82 -0.68 18.90 -9.96
CA HIS A 82 0.44 17.97 -10.03
C HIS A 82 1.04 17.97 -11.46
N PRO A 83 2.35 18.24 -11.63
CA PRO A 83 3.38 18.39 -10.61
C PRO A 83 3.40 19.78 -9.95
N SER A 84 3.75 19.83 -8.66
CA SER A 84 3.93 21.08 -7.90
C SER A 84 5.29 21.74 -8.19
N SER A 85 5.35 23.08 -8.14
CA SER A 85 6.55 23.83 -8.55
C SER A 85 7.59 24.07 -7.44
N VAL A 86 7.17 24.13 -6.18
CA VAL A 86 8.06 24.40 -5.02
C VAL A 86 7.62 23.54 -3.84
N LEU A 87 8.57 22.83 -3.22
CA LEU A 87 8.41 22.16 -1.94
C LEU A 87 9.31 22.86 -0.90
N VAL A 88 8.71 23.46 0.12
CA VAL A 88 9.44 24.09 1.23
C VAL A 88 9.50 23.10 2.39
N THR A 89 10.71 22.67 2.76
CA THR A 89 11.00 21.81 3.91
C THR A 89 12.25 22.31 4.63
N GLY A 90 12.38 21.97 5.92
CA GLY A 90 13.55 22.29 6.76
C GLY A 90 14.68 21.28 6.64
#